data_AF-A0AA35WMW1-F1
#
_entry.id   AF-A0AA35WMW1-F1
#
_cell.length_a   1.000
_cell.length_b   1.000
_cell.length_c   1.000
_cell.angle_alpha   90.00
_cell.angle_beta   90.00
_cell.angle_gamma   90.00
#
_symmetry.space_group_name_H-M   'P 1'
#
loop_
_entity.id
_entity.type
_entity.pdbx_description
1 polymer ?
#
loop_
_entity_poly.entity_id
_entity_poly.type
_entity_poly.pdbx_seq_one_letter_code
_entity_poly.pdbx_strand_id
1 'polypeptide(L)' 'MDVASLIPQMDIGQSVNIQRSDGRIHAAAITSVDEERRVVSVEWFENGETKGKEVRKWA' A
#
# COMPACT_ATOMS: atom_id res chain seq x y z
N MET A 1 -12.24 -24.15 -7.14
CA MET A 1 -11.39 -23.41 -6.20
C MET A 1 -10.60 -22.41 -7.03
N ASP A 2 -11.07 -21.18 -7.09
CA ASP A 2 -10.46 -20.11 -7.84
C ASP A 2 -9.14 -19.71 -7.17
N VAL A 3 -8.02 -19.98 -7.85
CA VAL A 3 -6.68 -19.60 -7.39
C VAL A 3 -6.51 -18.09 -7.26
N ALA A 4 -7.39 -17.30 -7.89
CA ALA A 4 -7.45 -15.85 -7.76
C ALA A 4 -7.74 -15.39 -6.31
N SER A 5 -8.43 -16.20 -5.50
CA SER A 5 -8.72 -15.87 -4.09
C SER A 5 -7.53 -16.04 -3.14
N LEU A 6 -6.37 -16.52 -3.62
CA LEU A 6 -5.17 -16.66 -2.78
C LEU A 6 -4.34 -15.37 -2.70
N ILE A 7 -4.57 -14.40 -3.59
CA ILE A 7 -3.92 -13.08 -3.49
C ILE A 7 -4.86 -12.16 -2.73
N PRO A 8 -4.41 -11.59 -1.58
CA PRO A 8 -5.23 -10.62 -0.87
C PRO A 8 -5.52 -9.44 -1.78
N GLN A 9 -6.81 -9.19 -2.00
CA GLN A 9 -7.27 -7.99 -2.67
C GLN A 9 -6.88 -6.77 -1.82
N MET A 10 -6.45 -5.70 -2.49
CA MET A 10 -6.03 -4.46 -1.83
C MET A 10 -7.13 -3.44 -2.02
N ASP A 11 -7.72 -2.98 -0.92
CA ASP A 11 -8.84 -2.05 -0.93
C ASP A 11 -8.42 -0.67 -0.44
N ILE A 12 -9.03 0.38 -1.01
CA ILE A 12 -8.83 1.75 -0.54
C ILE A 12 -9.31 1.86 0.92
N GLY A 13 -8.51 2.52 1.76
CA GLY A 13 -8.72 2.65 3.19
C GLY A 13 -8.15 1.49 4.02
N GLN A 14 -7.71 0.40 3.40
CA GLN A 14 -7.06 -0.70 4.08
C GLN A 14 -5.74 -0.23 4.70
N SER A 15 -5.51 -0.56 5.97
CA SER A 15 -4.24 -0.33 6.65
C SER A 15 -3.23 -1.42 6.28
N VAL A 16 -2.05 -1.01 5.83
CA VAL A 16 -0.95 -1.88 5.42
C VAL A 16 0.36 -1.43 6.07
N ASN A 17 1.28 -2.37 6.28
CA ASN A 17 2.62 -2.03 6.73
C ASN A 17 3.53 -1.76 5.53
N ILE A 18 4.23 -0.63 5.56
CA ILE A 18 5.26 -0.29 4.58
C ILE A 18 6.63 -0.23 5.22
N GLN A 19 7.65 -0.61 4.45
CA GLN A 19 9.04 -0.37 4.81
C GLN A 19 9.51 0.95 4.18
N ARG A 20 10.06 1.83 5.03
CA ARG A 20 10.71 3.08 4.64
C ARG A 20 12.13 2.81 4.14
N SER A 21 12.74 3.79 3.47
CA SER A 21 14.10 3.66 2.94
C SER A 21 15.18 3.48 4.02
N ASP A 22 14.88 3.87 5.27
CA ASP A 22 15.72 3.67 6.44
C ASP A 22 15.50 2.30 7.13
N GLY A 23 14.67 1.43 6.54
CA GLY A 23 14.39 0.09 7.03
C GLY A 23 13.27 -0.02 8.06
N ARG A 24 12.72 1.09 8.57
CA ARG A 24 11.61 1.07 9.54
C ARG A 24 10.31 0.59 8.91
N ILE A 25 9.49 -0.09 9.69
CA ILE A 25 8.14 -0.53 9.31
C ILE A 25 7.12 0.40 9.96
N HIS A 26 6.15 0.87 9.18
CA HIS A 26 5.09 1.76 9.65
C HIS A 26 3.75 1.44 8.97
N ALA A 27 2.64 1.69 9.65
CA ALA A 27 1.31 1.56 9.09
C ALA A 27 0.97 2.75 8.17
N ALA A 28 0.31 2.47 7.05
CA ALA A 28 -0.19 3.45 6.10
C ALA A 28 -1.54 2.97 5.55
N ALA A 29 -2.41 3.89 5.15
CA ALA A 29 -3.67 3.58 4.50
C ALA A 29 -3.49 3.57 2.99
N ILE A 30 -4.08 2.58 2.29
CA ILE A 30 -4.17 2.60 0.84
C ILE A 30 -5.10 3.74 0.40
N THR A 31 -4.64 4.60 -0.51
CA THR A 31 -5.42 5.75 -1.00
C THR A 31 -5.77 5.65 -2.47
N SER A 32 -5.04 4.84 -3.23
CA SER A 32 -5.36 4.52 -4.62
C SER A 32 -4.76 3.18 -5.04
N VAL A 33 -5.46 2.47 -5.93
CA VAL A 33 -5.01 1.23 -6.55
C VAL A 33 -5.12 1.39 -8.06
N ASP A 34 -3.98 1.34 -8.75
CA ASP A 34 -3.87 1.38 -10.19
C ASP A 34 -3.51 -0.02 -10.69
N GLU A 35 -4.52 -0.77 -11.13
CA GLU A 35 -4.36 -2.15 -11.59
C GLU A 35 -3.60 -2.23 -12.93
N GLU A 36 -3.71 -1.21 -13.79
CA GLU A 36 -3.04 -1.17 -15.09
C GLU A 36 -1.53 -1.00 -14.91
N ARG A 37 -1.13 -0.04 -14.08
CA ARG A 37 0.28 0.22 -13.76
C ARG A 37 0.82 -0.73 -12.69
N ARG A 38 -0.06 -1.52 -12.06
CA ARG A 38 0.25 -2.38 -10.89
C ARG A 38 0.92 -1.57 -9.78
N VAL A 39 0.34 -0.42 -9.46
CA VAL A 39 0.84 0.50 -8.42
C VAL A 39 -0.24 0.74 -7.38
N VAL A 40 0.18 0.82 -6.13
CA VAL A 40 -0.67 1.21 -5.01
C VAL A 40 -0.06 2.43 -4.34
N SER A 41 -0.88 3.46 -4.12
CA SER A 41 -0.50 4.63 -3.35
C SER A 41 -0.95 4.44 -1.91
N VAL A 42 -0.07 4.76 -0.96
CA VAL A 42 -0.38 4.73 0.46
C VAL A 42 -0.03 6.05 1.12
N GLU A 43 -0.74 6.40 2.18
CA GLU A 43 -0.51 7.60 2.98
C GLU A 43 -0.45 7.29 4.48
N TRP A 44 0.36 8.05 5.20
CA TRP A 44 0.41 8.03 6.67
C TRP A 44 0.63 9.44 7.21
N PHE A 45 0.21 9.66 8.46
CA PHE A 45 0.40 10.93 9.16
C PHE A 45 1.51 10.80 10.20
N GLU A 46 2.49 11.70 10.18
CA GLU A 46 3.61 11.72 11.12
C GLU A 46 4.05 13.17 11.36
N ASN A 47 4.22 13.55 12.63
CA ASN A 47 4.74 14.88 13.03
C ASN A 47 3.98 16.07 12.42
N GLY A 48 2.65 15.99 12.31
CA GLY A 48 1.85 17.09 11.77
C GLY A 48 1.72 17.09 10.24
N GLU A 49 2.32 16.13 9.55
CA GLU A 49 2.35 16.06 8.09
C GLU A 49 1.75 14.76 7.56
N THR A 50 1.05 14.84 6.43
CA THR A 50 0.72 13.68 5.61
C THR A 50 1.88 13.36 4.68
N LYS A 51 2.28 12.10 4.64
CA LYS A 51 3.32 11.57 3.77
C LYS A 51 2.74 10.47 2.89
N GLY A 52 3.32 10.25 1.72
CA GLY A 52 2.83 9.28 0.75
C GLY A 52 3.95 8.49 0.06
N LYS A 53 3.61 7.29 -0.44
CA LYS A 53 4.51 6.44 -1.23
C LYS A 53 3.73 5.63 -2.26
N GLU A 54 4.28 5.52 -3.48
CA GLU A 54 3.83 4.56 -4.48
C GLU A 54 4.61 3.24 -4.32
N VAL A 55 3.89 2.12 -4.31
CA VAL A 55 4.43 0.77 -4.19
C VAL A 55 3.99 -0.06 -5.39
N ARG A 56 4.92 -0.69 -6.09
CA ARG A 56 4.59 -1.60 -7.19
C ARG A 56 4.09 -2.94 -6.63
N LYS A 57 2.94 -3.42 -7.11
CA LYS A 57 2.53 -4.81 -6.94
C LYS A 57 3.51 -5.69 -7.71
N TRP A 58 4.16 -6.61 -7.03
CA TRP A 58 4.95 -7.66 -7.69
C TRP A 58 3.99 -8.63 -8.39
N ALA A 59 4.39 -9.08 -9.57
CA ALA A 59 3.68 -10.07 -10.38
C ALA A 59 4.07 -11.49 -9.96
#